data_AF-A0A0P6SQ69-F1
#
_entry.id   AF-A0A0P6SQ69-F1
#
_cell.length_a   1.000
_cell.length_b   1.000
_cell.length_c   1.000
_cell.angle_alpha   90.00
_cell.angle_beta   90.00
_cell.angle_gamma   90.00
#
_symmetry.space_group_name_H-M   'P 1'
#
loop_
_entity.id
_entity.type
_entity.pdbx_description
1 polymer ?
#
loop_
_entity_poly.entity_id
_entity_poly.type
_entity_poly.pdbx_seq_one_letter_code
_entity_poly.pdbx_strand_id
1 'polypeptide(L)'
;MSLIDEVKECSSESHKKWFDRFFNDLKIEEKIKETAMKGFSGYKISISKNDEYLARRLDSQKTVDLLKQRLGDGFKVEIVILESDLNFFGKRWEFDRHLKISWGDRADDYLYPLKDK
;
A
#
# COMPACT_ATOMS: atom_id res chain seq x y z
N MET A 1 14.92 30.88 -3.77
CA MET A 1 14.06 29.83 -3.19
C MET A 1 13.20 30.49 -2.15
N SER A 2 11.91 30.19 -2.06
CA SER A 2 11.03 30.77 -1.05
C SER A 2 10.90 29.83 0.15
N LEU A 3 10.49 30.35 1.31
CA LEU A 3 10.23 29.53 2.51
C LEU A 3 9.27 28.36 2.20
N ILE A 4 8.27 28.58 1.33
CA ILE A 4 7.33 27.52 0.96
C ILE A 4 7.98 26.41 0.11
N ASP A 5 9.01 26.74 -0.67
CA ASP A 5 9.76 25.74 -1.45
C ASP A 5 10.63 24.88 -0.52
N GLU A 6 11.32 25.50 0.44
CA GLU A 6 12.15 24.80 1.44
C GLU A 6 11.31 23.85 2.31
N VAL A 7 10.12 24.28 2.72
CA VAL A 7 9.19 23.43 3.50
C VAL A 7 8.71 22.23 2.67
N LYS A 8 8.41 22.43 1.38
CA LYS A 8 8.01 21.34 0.48
C LYS A 8 9.15 20.33 0.26
N GLU A 9 10.38 20.82 0.18
CA GLU A 9 11.58 19.99 0.06
C GLU A 9 11.80 19.16 1.33
N CYS A 10 11.81 19.81 2.50
CA CYS A 10 11.90 19.13 3.80
C CYS A 10 10.82 18.05 3.98
N SER A 11 9.58 18.34 3.60
CA SER A 11 8.46 17.40 3.67
C SER A 11 8.68 16.18 2.78
N SER A 12 9.19 16.40 1.57
CA SER A 12 9.43 15.33 0.59
C SER A 12 10.62 14.46 0.99
N GLU A 13 11.71 15.06 1.49
CA GLU A 13 12.83 14.31 2.07
C GLU A 13 12.40 13.48 3.27
N SER A 14 11.62 14.06 4.18
CA SER A 14 11.10 13.37 5.36
C SER A 14 10.26 12.16 4.96
N HIS A 15 9.43 12.29 3.92
CA HIS A 15 8.63 11.18 3.40
C HIS A 15 9.49 10.06 2.83
N LYS A 16 10.49 10.41 2.01
CA LYS A 16 11.39 9.43 1.42
C LYS A 16 12.21 8.68 2.48
N LYS A 17 12.79 9.40 3.45
CA LYS A 17 13.52 8.80 4.58
C LYS A 17 12.64 7.85 5.39
N TRP A 18 11.41 8.26 5.69
CA TRP A 18 10.44 7.39 6.37
C TRP A 18 10.10 6.15 5.53
N PHE A 19 9.87 6.34 4.23
CA PHE A 19 9.52 5.27 3.28
C PHE A 19 10.61 4.21 3.23
N ASP A 20 11.86 4.62 3.01
CA ASP A 20 12.99 3.71 2.90
C ASP A 20 13.14 2.89 4.18
N ARG A 21 13.12 3.56 5.34
CA ARG A 21 13.18 2.89 6.64
C ARG A 21 12.04 1.88 6.82
N PHE A 22 10.79 2.32 6.65
CA PHE A 22 9.62 1.49 6.91
C PHE A 22 9.61 0.21 6.06
N PHE A 23 9.84 0.34 4.75
CA PHE A 23 9.79 -0.81 3.83
C PHE A 23 11.04 -1.70 3.91
N ASN A 24 12.19 -1.16 4.33
CA ASN A 24 13.37 -1.95 4.64
C ASN A 24 13.16 -2.78 5.93
N ASP A 25 12.65 -2.15 6.99
CA ASP A 25 12.35 -2.83 8.25
C ASP A 25 11.29 -3.92 8.05
N LEU A 26 10.30 -3.66 7.18
CA LEU A 26 9.28 -4.63 6.79
C LEU A 26 9.84 -5.77 5.91
N LYS A 27 11.00 -5.57 5.28
CA LYS A 27 11.60 -6.44 4.25
C LYS A 27 10.60 -6.78 3.14
N ILE A 28 10.03 -5.74 2.54
CA ILE A 28 8.85 -5.89 1.67
C ILE A 28 9.08 -6.85 0.51
N GLU A 29 10.28 -6.86 -0.09
CA GLU A 29 10.62 -7.74 -1.20
C GLU A 29 10.65 -9.22 -0.77
N GLU A 30 11.17 -9.51 0.43
CA GLU A 30 11.18 -10.87 0.99
C GLU A 30 9.74 -11.33 1.25
N LYS A 31 8.91 -10.47 1.87
CA LYS A 31 7.50 -10.79 2.13
C LYS A 31 6.69 -11.05 0.86
N ILE A 32 6.93 -10.27 -0.19
CA ILE A 32 6.31 -10.48 -1.51
C ILE A 32 6.71 -11.86 -2.06
N LYS A 33 8.01 -12.20 -2.03
CA LYS A 33 8.51 -13.51 -2.50
C LYS A 33 7.91 -14.67 -1.71
N GLU A 34 7.88 -14.58 -0.38
CA GLU A 34 7.28 -15.59 0.49
C GLU A 34 5.78 -15.77 0.21
N THR A 35 5.08 -14.67 -0.05
CA THR A 35 3.65 -14.68 -0.38
C THR A 35 3.42 -15.30 -1.75
N ALA A 36 4.26 -14.99 -2.74
CA ALA A 36 4.23 -15.62 -4.06
C ALA A 36 4.52 -17.12 -4.00
N MET A 37 5.49 -17.56 -3.18
CA MET A 37 5.80 -18.98 -2.97
C MET A 37 4.62 -19.77 -2.38
N LYS A 38 3.73 -19.11 -1.64
CA LYS A 38 2.49 -19.69 -1.12
C LYS A 38 1.35 -19.71 -2.15
N GLY A 39 1.63 -19.29 -3.38
CA GLY A 39 0.68 -19.28 -4.49
C GLY A 39 -0.22 -18.04 -4.55
N PHE A 40 0.03 -17.00 -3.76
CA PHE A 40 -0.74 -15.76 -3.84
C PHE A 40 -0.22 -14.83 -4.94
N SER A 41 -1.10 -13.98 -5.49
CA SER A 41 -0.79 -12.94 -6.48
C SER A 41 -0.80 -11.52 -5.90
N GLY A 42 -0.84 -11.39 -4.56
CA GLY A 42 -0.85 -10.09 -3.92
C GLY A 42 -0.50 -10.11 -2.44
N TYR A 43 -0.05 -8.96 -1.96
CA TYR A 43 0.29 -8.66 -0.57
C TYR A 43 -0.43 -7.40 -0.12
N LYS A 44 -0.86 -7.36 1.14
CA LYS A 44 -1.62 -6.24 1.71
C LYS A 44 -0.97 -5.72 2.98
N ILE A 45 -0.97 -4.41 3.14
CA ILE A 45 -0.60 -3.72 4.38
C ILE A 45 -1.84 -2.96 4.86
N SER A 46 -2.38 -3.36 6.01
CA SER A 46 -3.54 -2.67 6.59
C SER A 46 -3.14 -1.27 7.06
N ILE A 47 -3.99 -0.30 6.75
CA ILE A 47 -3.86 1.10 7.13
C ILE A 47 -4.79 1.32 8.33
N SER A 48 -4.24 1.16 9.53
CA SER A 48 -4.99 1.31 10.78
C SER A 48 -5.46 2.74 10.99
N LYS A 49 -6.72 2.92 11.39
CA LYS A 49 -7.28 4.24 11.77
C LYS A 49 -6.73 4.76 13.12
N ASN A 50 -6.13 3.89 13.93
CA ASN A 50 -5.64 4.24 15.26
C ASN A 50 -4.23 4.86 15.25
N ASP A 51 -3.47 4.66 14.17
CA ASP A 51 -2.15 5.26 13.99
C ASP A 51 -2.24 6.31 12.88
N GLU A 52 -2.62 7.53 13.25
CA GLU A 52 -2.83 8.64 12.31
C GLU A 52 -1.55 8.96 11.50
N TYR A 53 -0.38 8.88 12.13
CA TYR A 53 0.88 9.16 11.47
C TYR A 53 1.18 8.13 10.38
N LEU A 54 1.11 6.84 10.73
CA LEU A 54 1.33 5.75 9.79
C LEU A 54 0.26 5.74 8.71
N ALA A 55 -1.00 5.98 9.08
CA ALA A 55 -2.11 6.04 8.16
C ALA A 55 -1.87 7.10 7.08
N ARG A 56 -1.56 8.34 7.47
CA ARG A 56 -1.27 9.44 6.54
C ARG A 56 -0.10 9.13 5.60
N ARG A 57 0.90 8.38 6.08
CA ARG A 57 2.07 8.03 5.26
C ARG A 57 1.74 6.91 4.27
N LEU A 58 1.09 5.84 4.71
CA LEU A 58 0.70 4.71 3.85
C LEU A 58 -0.39 5.11 2.83
N ASP A 59 -1.33 5.95 3.25
CA ASP A 59 -2.46 6.42 2.46
C ASP A 59 -2.12 7.64 1.58
N SER A 60 -0.89 7.70 1.07
CA SER A 60 -0.43 8.81 0.24
C SER A 60 -0.04 8.33 -1.14
N GLN A 61 -0.38 9.12 -2.16
CA GLN A 61 0.05 8.85 -3.53
C GLN A 61 1.58 8.78 -3.64
N LYS A 62 2.31 9.60 -2.85
CA LYS A 62 3.77 9.54 -2.76
C LYS A 62 4.28 8.15 -2.40
N THR A 63 3.63 7.45 -1.47
CA THR A 63 4.01 6.09 -1.07
C THR A 63 3.72 5.09 -2.18
N VAL A 64 2.59 5.22 -2.88
CA VAL A 64 2.24 4.38 -4.03
C VAL A 64 3.30 4.53 -5.14
N ASP A 65 3.67 5.77 -5.48
CA ASP A 65 4.63 6.05 -6.55
C ASP A 65 6.03 5.56 -6.19
N LEU A 66 6.47 5.78 -4.95
CA LEU A 66 7.76 5.28 -4.47
C LEU A 66 7.81 3.74 -4.43
N LEU A 67 6.71 3.07 -4.07
CA LEU A 67 6.64 1.60 -4.13
C LEU A 67 6.72 1.08 -5.57
N LYS A 68 5.99 1.69 -6.50
CA LYS A 68 6.08 1.33 -7.93
C LYS A 68 7.51 1.49 -8.44
N GLN A 69 8.16 2.60 -8.11
CA GLN A 69 9.56 2.83 -8.47
C GLN A 69 10.50 1.80 -7.84
N ARG A 70 10.30 1.46 -6.56
CA ARG A 70 11.15 0.52 -5.82
C ARG A 70 11.01 -0.92 -6.31
N LEU A 71 9.79 -1.37 -6.60
CA LEU A 71 9.51 -2.74 -7.00
C LEU A 71 9.75 -2.98 -8.50
N GLY A 72 9.65 -1.94 -9.32
CA GLY A 72 9.82 -2.01 -10.77
C GLY A 72 8.56 -2.49 -11.49
N ASP A 73 8.71 -2.71 -12.80
CA ASP A 73 7.63 -3.11 -13.69
C ASP A 73 7.06 -4.49 -13.32
N GLY A 74 5.78 -4.71 -13.62
CA GLY A 74 5.06 -5.95 -13.33
C GLY A 74 4.33 -5.97 -11.98
N PHE A 75 4.51 -4.94 -11.16
CA PHE A 75 3.75 -4.74 -9.92
C PHE A 75 2.66 -3.68 -10.08
N LYS A 76 1.43 -4.02 -9.66
CA LYS A 76 0.35 -3.06 -9.47
C LYS A 76 0.26 -2.70 -7.99
N VAL A 77 0.40 -1.41 -7.70
CA VAL A 77 0.31 -0.84 -6.34
C VAL A 77 -0.86 0.15 -6.29
N GLU A 78 -1.78 -0.08 -5.35
CA GLU A 78 -3.00 0.71 -5.19
C GLU A 78 -3.45 0.76 -3.72
N ILE A 79 -4.11 1.85 -3.35
CA ILE A 79 -4.83 1.93 -2.07
C ILE A 79 -6.24 1.44 -2.34
N VAL A 80 -6.69 0.46 -1.57
CA VAL A 80 -8.03 -0.12 -1.67
C VAL A 80 -8.79 0.20 -0.40
N ILE A 81 -9.99 0.73 -0.57
CA ILE A 81 -10.95 1.00 0.50
C ILE A 81 -12.07 -0.01 0.34
N LEU A 82 -12.29 -0.81 1.38
CA LEU A 82 -13.46 -1.69 1.48
C LEU A 82 -14.55 -0.97 2.26
N GLU A 83 -15.52 -0.47 1.50
CA GLU A 83 -16.79 0.02 2.02
C GLU A 83 -17.76 -1.18 2.13
N SER A 84 -18.67 -1.14 3.09
CA SER A 84 -19.79 -2.09 3.09
C SER A 84 -20.92 -1.58 2.21
N ASP A 85 -21.50 -2.50 1.44
CA ASP A 85 -22.76 -2.30 0.72
C ASP A 85 -23.98 -2.25 1.65
N LEU A 86 -23.84 -2.57 2.94
CA LEU A 86 -24.93 -2.51 3.92
C LEU A 86 -25.18 -1.07 4.36
N ASN A 87 -26.17 -0.44 3.73
CA ASN A 87 -26.86 0.77 4.20
C ASN A 87 -27.58 0.52 5.53
N PHE A 88 -26.87 0.38 6.64
CA PHE A 88 -27.50 0.53 7.97
C PHE A 88 -27.43 2.01 8.39
N PHE A 89 -28.59 2.66 8.50
CA PHE A 89 -28.76 4.07 8.91
C PHE A 89 -28.13 5.12 7.98
N GLY A 90 -28.05 4.86 6.67
CA GLY A 90 -27.65 5.88 5.67
C GLY A 90 -26.21 6.40 5.79
N LYS A 91 -25.35 5.69 6.53
CA LYS A 91 -23.92 6.01 6.64
C LYS A 91 -23.10 4.88 6.02
N ARG A 92 -22.26 5.22 5.03
CA ARG A 92 -21.23 4.31 4.53
C ARG A 92 -20.18 4.11 5.61
N TRP A 93 -19.97 2.87 6.01
CA TRP A 93 -18.94 2.51 6.97
C TRP A 93 -17.75 1.93 6.20
N GLU A 94 -16.60 2.61 6.27
CA GLU A 94 -15.33 2.07 5.79
C GLU A 94 -14.83 1.04 6.80
N PHE A 95 -14.82 -0.24 6.41
CA PHE A 95 -14.40 -1.35 7.28
C PHE A 95 -12.90 -1.57 7.26
N ASP A 96 -12.28 -1.43 6.10
CA ASP A 96 -10.86 -1.67 5.95
C ASP A 96 -10.27 -0.78 4.85
N ARG A 97 -9.05 -0.33 5.08
CA ARG A 97 -8.24 0.41 4.12
C ARG A 97 -6.88 -0.26 4.08
N HIS A 98 -6.41 -0.63 2.91
CA HIS A 98 -5.12 -1.29 2.78
C HIS A 98 -4.36 -0.85 1.53
N LEU A 99 -3.05 -0.81 1.67
CA LEU A 99 -2.13 -0.68 0.55
C LEU A 99 -1.93 -2.08 -0.03
N LYS A 100 -2.38 -2.27 -1.27
CA LYS A 100 -2.31 -3.52 -2.01
C LYS A 100 -1.15 -3.47 -3.01
N ILE A 101 -0.35 -4.52 -3.01
CA ILE A 101 0.70 -4.80 -3.99
C ILE A 101 0.31 -6.11 -4.67
N SER A 102 0.25 -6.15 -5.99
CA SER A 102 -0.18 -7.33 -6.74
C SER A 102 0.71 -7.56 -7.96
N TRP A 103 0.80 -8.83 -8.39
CA TRP A 103 1.65 -9.28 -9.49
C TRP A 103 0.95 -10.36 -10.32
N GLY A 104 1.31 -10.41 -11.62
CA GLY A 104 0.77 -11.36 -12.60
C GLY A 104 -0.60 -10.93 -13.20
N ASP A 105 -1.01 -11.64 -14.26
CA ASP A 105 -2.17 -11.30 -15.11
C ASP A 105 -3.55 -11.38 -14.43
N ARG A 106 -3.60 -11.80 -13.16
CA ARG A 106 -4.84 -11.91 -12.35
C ARG A 106 -4.78 -11.05 -11.08
N ALA A 107 -4.06 -9.93 -11.14
CA ALA A 107 -3.91 -8.97 -10.04
C ALA A 107 -5.24 -8.44 -9.48
N ASP A 108 -6.32 -8.56 -10.25
CA ASP A 108 -7.63 -8.05 -9.91
C ASP A 108 -8.51 -9.05 -9.12
N ASP A 109 -8.26 -10.37 -9.20
CA ASP A 109 -9.28 -11.36 -8.85
C ASP A 109 -9.06 -12.19 -7.57
N TYR A 110 -7.84 -12.38 -7.05
CA TYR A 110 -7.64 -13.32 -5.94
C TYR A 110 -6.61 -12.90 -4.90
N LEU A 111 -7.08 -12.80 -3.64
CA LEU A 111 -6.25 -12.89 -2.43
C LEU A 111 -6.18 -14.33 -1.91
N TYR A 112 -6.45 -15.30 -2.77
CA TYR A 112 -6.46 -16.71 -2.44
C TYR A 112 -5.33 -17.42 -3.19
N PRO A 113 -4.77 -18.50 -2.62
CA PRO A 113 -3.75 -19.27 -3.29
C PRO A 113 -4.28 -19.79 -4.63
N LEU A 114 -3.46 -19.72 -5.67
CA LEU A 114 -3.69 -20.36 -6.96
C LEU A 114 -3.93 -21.85 -6.68
N LYS A 115 -5.19 -22.30 -6.76
CA LYS A 115 -5.49 -23.72 -6.84
C LYS A 115 -5.11 -24.16 -8.25
N ASP A 116 -4.14 -25.06 -8.34
CA ASP A 116 -3.83 -25.76 -9.59
C ASP A 116 -5.13 -26.34 -10.16
N LYS A 117 -5.37 -26.05 -11.45
CA LYS A 117 -6.48 -26.60 -12.22
C LYS A 117 -6.17 -28.02 -12.66
#